data_AF-A0A183PXS8-F1
#
_entry.id   AF-A0A183PXS8-F1
#
_cell.length_a   1.000
_cell.length_b   1.000
_cell.length_c   1.000
_cell.angle_alpha   90.00
_cell.angle_beta   90.00
_cell.angle_gamma   90.00
#
_symmetry.space_group_name_H-M   'P 1'
#
loop_
_entity.id
_entity.type
_entity.pdbx_description
1 polymer ?
#
loop_
_entity_poly.entity_id
_entity_poly.type
_entity_poly.pdbx_seq_one_letter_code
_entity_poly.pdbx_strand_id
1 'polypeptide(L)'
;MLRREPLTDADLGSHQIIVSGLTSAFPELLVRSKVRSEEHELPTHRLFDYKESVYHSDFQSSLPNDDLFVPITDLVIWVDPLDGTQEYTGKIVCSSLLLCKGLLT
;
A
#
# COMPACT_ATOMS: atom_id res chain seq x y z
N MET A 1 -28.17 6.89 -7.12
CA MET A 1 -27.59 5.55 -6.91
C MET A 1 -26.09 5.70 -7.00
N LEU A 2 -25.35 5.50 -5.90
CA LEU A 2 -23.90 5.39 -6.00
C LEU A 2 -23.59 4.16 -6.86
N ARG A 3 -22.81 4.34 -7.93
CA ARG A 3 -22.26 3.21 -8.69
C ARG A 3 -21.30 2.47 -7.76
N ARG A 4 -21.47 1.14 -7.65
CA ARG A 4 -20.47 0.30 -7.00
C ARG A 4 -19.21 0.30 -7.85
N GLU A 5 -18.07 0.47 -7.21
CA GLU A 5 -16.78 0.25 -7.86
C GLU A 5 -16.63 -1.22 -8.23
N PRO A 6 -16.15 -1.52 -9.44
CA PRO A 6 -15.88 -2.89 -9.84
C PRO A 6 -14.60 -3.36 -9.13
N LEU A 7 -14.66 -4.51 -8.47
CA LEU A 7 -13.46 -5.19 -7.97
C LEU A 7 -12.79 -5.92 -9.14
N THR A 8 -11.49 -5.71 -9.35
CA THR A 8 -10.72 -6.36 -10.42
C THR A 8 -9.52 -7.13 -9.87
N ASP A 9 -8.97 -8.04 -10.68
CA ASP A 9 -7.71 -8.73 -10.33
C ASP A 9 -6.54 -7.75 -10.14
N ALA A 10 -6.62 -6.53 -10.68
CA ALA A 10 -5.61 -5.49 -10.46
C ALA A 10 -5.68 -4.91 -9.05
N ASP A 11 -6.88 -4.65 -8.51
CA ASP A 11 -7.07 -4.23 -7.10
C ASP A 11 -6.51 -5.30 -6.15
N LEU A 12 -6.88 -6.57 -6.39
CA LEU A 12 -6.46 -7.70 -5.57
C LEU A 12 -4.95 -7.98 -5.68
N GLY A 13 -4.38 -7.88 -6.88
CA GLY A 13 -2.94 -8.04 -7.10
C GLY A 13 -2.12 -6.93 -6.44
N SER A 14 -2.54 -5.67 -6.59
CA SER A 14 -1.90 -4.52 -5.95
C SER A 14 -2.00 -4.60 -4.42
N HIS A 15 -3.17 -4.94 -3.88
CA HIS A 15 -3.38 -5.17 -2.46
C HIS A 15 -2.33 -6.15 -1.91
N GLN A 16 -2.20 -7.30 -2.56
CA GLN A 16 -1.26 -8.33 -2.11
C GLN A 16 0.18 -7.83 -2.11
N ILE A 17 0.65 -7.25 -3.22
CA ILE A 17 2.04 -6.80 -3.36
C ILE A 17 2.37 -5.73 -2.31
N ILE A 18 1.46 -4.80 -2.07
CA ILE A 18 1.68 -3.70 -1.13
C ILE A 18 1.67 -4.21 0.31
N VAL A 19 0.65 -4.97 0.69
CA VAL A 19 0.53 -5.49 2.05
C VAL A 19 1.67 -6.47 2.35
N SER A 20 2.01 -7.38 1.43
CA SER A 20 3.13 -8.32 1.62
C SER A 20 4.48 -7.59 1.65
N GLY A 21 4.68 -6.60 0.78
CA GLY A 21 5.90 -5.79 0.72
C GLY A 21 6.12 -5.01 2.02
N LEU A 22 5.10 -4.28 2.48
CA LEU A 22 5.15 -3.51 3.73
C LEU A 22 5.39 -4.40 4.95
N THR A 23 4.68 -5.52 5.05
CA THR A 23 4.78 -6.42 6.22
C THR A 23 6.08 -7.24 6.23
N SER A 24 6.66 -7.51 5.06
CA SER A 24 7.99 -8.13 4.95
C SER A 24 9.11 -7.14 5.30
N ALA A 25 9.04 -5.90 4.79
CA ALA A 25 10.03 -4.87 5.07
C ALA A 25 9.95 -4.35 6.51
N PHE A 26 8.75 -4.29 7.08
CA PHE A 26 8.48 -3.79 8.42
C PHE A 26 7.58 -4.74 9.21
N PRO A 27 8.13 -5.84 9.76
CA PRO A 27 7.35 -6.84 10.50
C PRO A 27 6.56 -6.28 11.69
N GLU A 28 7.02 -5.19 12.29
CA GLU A 28 6.33 -4.51 13.40
C GLU A 28 4.95 -3.94 13.01
N LEU A 29 4.73 -3.63 11.73
CA LEU A 29 3.42 -3.20 11.21
C LEU A 29 2.42 -4.36 11.16
N LEU A 30 2.91 -5.58 10.89
CA LEU A 30 2.10 -6.80 10.85
C LEU A 30 1.64 -7.19 12.25
N VAL A 31 2.57 -7.25 13.20
CA VAL A 31 2.31 -7.68 14.59
C VAL A 31 1.20 -6.86 15.26
N ARG A 32 1.06 -5.59 14.88
CA ARG A 32 0.10 -4.66 15.45
C ARG A 32 -1.12 -4.39 14.56
N SER A 33 -1.33 -5.17 13.49
CA SER A 33 -2.44 -5.00 12.53
C SER A 33 -2.60 -3.54 12.04
N LYS A 34 -1.47 -2.93 11.66
CA LYS A 34 -1.38 -1.50 11.35
C LYS A 34 -1.46 -1.16 9.88
N VAL A 35 -1.46 -2.15 9.02
CA VAL A 35 -1.78 -1.99 7.62
C VAL A 35 -3.27 -2.31 7.47
N ARG A 36 -4.05 -1.34 6.99
CA ARG A 36 -5.49 -1.46 6.74
C ARG A 36 -5.68 -1.23 5.25
N SER A 37 -6.16 -2.23 4.53
CA SER A 37 -6.46 -2.08 3.10
C SER A 37 -7.96 -2.10 2.88
N GLU A 38 -8.43 -1.40 1.85
CA GLU A 38 -9.81 -1.53 1.39
C GLU A 38 -10.12 -2.97 0.97
N GLU A 39 -9.20 -3.57 0.22
CA GLU A 39 -9.31 -4.94 -0.24
C GLU A 39 -8.83 -5.96 0.80
N HIS A 40 -9.46 -7.13 0.80
CA HIS A 40 -9.18 -8.20 1.76
C HIS A 40 -9.16 -9.60 1.10
N GLU A 41 -9.53 -9.68 -0.17
CA GLU A 41 -9.59 -10.93 -0.92
C GLU A 41 -8.25 -11.22 -1.61
N LEU A 42 -8.07 -12.46 -2.07
CA LEU A 42 -6.92 -12.87 -2.85
C LEU A 42 -7.32 -12.91 -4.34
N PRO A 43 -6.44 -12.52 -5.28
CA PRO A 43 -6.71 -12.60 -6.70
C PRO A 43 -6.92 -14.05 -7.12
N THR A 44 -7.75 -14.22 -8.15
CA THR A 44 -8.14 -15.53 -8.69
C THR A 44 -6.99 -16.24 -9.40
N HIS A 45 -5.95 -15.49 -9.78
CA HIS A 45 -4.78 -15.94 -10.55
C HIS A 45 -3.48 -15.84 -9.73
N ARG A 46 -2.44 -16.55 -10.20
CA ARG A 46 -1.16 -16.71 -9.45
C ARG A 46 -0.57 -15.37 -9.01
N LEU A 47 -0.06 -15.39 -7.78
CA LEU A 47 0.71 -14.32 -7.14
C LEU A 47 1.79 -13.77 -8.09
N PHE A 48 1.90 -12.44 -8.15
CA PHE A 48 3.00 -11.79 -8.84
C PHE A 48 4.31 -12.08 -8.09
N ASP A 49 5.28 -12.64 -8.81
CA ASP A 49 6.66 -12.75 -8.33
C ASP A 49 7.30 -11.36 -8.47
N TYR A 50 7.18 -10.54 -7.43
CA TYR A 50 7.78 -9.21 -7.41
C TYR A 50 9.22 -9.31 -6.89
N LYS A 51 10.15 -8.64 -7.59
CA LYS A 51 11.55 -8.65 -7.18
C LYS A 51 11.72 -7.99 -5.82
N GLU A 52 12.66 -8.53 -5.05
CA GLU A 52 13.10 -7.99 -3.76
C GLU A 52 13.44 -6.49 -3.89
N SER A 53 12.94 -5.70 -2.95
CA SER A 53 13.13 -4.24 -2.96
C SER A 53 14.60 -3.88 -2.79
N VAL A 54 15.10 -3.00 -3.66
CA VAL A 54 16.42 -2.38 -3.47
C VAL A 54 16.27 -1.26 -2.44
N TYR A 55 16.81 -1.45 -1.25
CA TYR A 55 16.83 -0.41 -0.21
C TYR A 55 17.99 0.55 -0.46
N HIS A 56 17.68 1.82 -0.72
CA HIS A 56 18.71 2.87 -0.86
C HIS A 56 18.95 3.52 0.50
N SER A 57 19.95 3.01 1.25
CA SER A 57 20.36 3.52 2.57
C SER A 57 20.74 5.01 2.57
N ASP A 58 21.11 5.53 1.40
CA ASP A 58 21.74 6.82 1.22
C ASP A 58 20.74 7.98 1.42
N PHE A 59 19.44 7.67 1.35
CA PHE A 59 18.36 8.65 1.51
C PHE A 59 18.35 9.30 2.90
N GLN A 60 18.77 8.57 3.93
CA GLN A 60 18.75 9.05 5.31
C GLN A 60 19.66 10.28 5.48
N SER A 61 20.80 10.30 4.78
CA SER A 61 21.75 11.43 4.77
C SER A 61 21.25 12.66 4.01
N SER A 62 20.16 12.52 3.23
CA SER A 62 19.57 13.60 2.43
C SER A 62 18.42 14.34 3.14
N LEU A 63 18.00 13.85 4.31
CA LEU A 63 16.94 14.49 5.09
C LEU A 63 17.52 15.66 5.93
N PRO A 64 16.81 16.79 6.02
CA PRO A 64 17.34 18.01 6.62
C PRO A 64 17.53 17.92 8.15
N ASN A 65 16.76 17.09 8.85
CA ASN A 65 16.90 16.83 10.28
C ASN A 65 16.21 15.53 10.72
N ASP A 66 16.54 15.08 11.94
CA ASP A 66 16.02 13.86 12.52
C ASP A 66 14.57 13.99 13.05
N ASP A 67 14.03 15.21 13.10
CA ASP A 67 12.65 15.46 13.55
C ASP A 67 11.59 14.92 12.58
N LEU A 68 12.00 14.53 11.37
CA LEU A 68 11.14 13.93 10.35
C LEU A 68 10.95 12.42 10.54
N PHE A 69 11.76 11.79 11.41
CA PHE A 69 11.62 10.36 11.70
C PHE A 69 10.47 10.15 12.70
N VAL A 70 9.62 9.18 12.40
CA VAL A 70 8.51 8.78 13.26
C VAL A 70 8.70 7.31 13.63
N PRO A 71 8.57 6.94 14.93
CA PRO A 71 8.59 5.54 15.33
C PRO A 71 7.54 4.74 14.58
N ILE A 72 7.93 3.57 14.08
CA ILE A 72 7.00 2.69 13.37
C ILE A 72 5.84 2.22 14.26
N THR A 73 6.06 2.20 15.58
CA THR A 73 5.07 1.97 16.62
C THR A 73 3.97 3.02 16.69
N ASP A 74 4.08 4.13 15.96
CA ASP A 74 3.11 5.23 15.98
C ASP A 74 2.40 5.39 14.63
N LEU A 75 2.83 4.61 13.62
CA LEU A 75 2.26 4.64 12.27
C LEU A 75 1.04 3.73 12.14
N VAL A 76 0.02 4.15 11.42
CA VAL A 76 -0.98 3.28 10.77
C VAL A 76 -0.98 3.60 9.28
N ILE A 77 -0.98 2.57 8.45
CA ILE A 77 -0.98 2.67 6.99
C ILE A 77 -2.36 2.28 6.47
N TRP A 78 -3.00 3.19 5.75
CA TRP A 78 -4.22 2.90 5.00
C TRP A 78 -3.86 2.76 3.52
N VAL A 79 -4.31 1.65 2.91
CA VAL A 79 -3.98 1.24 1.56
C VAL A 79 -5.25 1.16 0.73
N ASP A 80 -5.38 2.09 -0.21
CA ASP A 80 -6.22 1.90 -1.39
C ASP A 80 -5.32 1.31 -2.50
N PRO A 81 -5.49 0.03 -2.85
CA PRO A 81 -4.60 -0.65 -3.79
C PRO A 81 -4.75 -0.15 -5.23
N LEU A 82 -5.86 0.54 -5.55
CA LEU A 82 -6.09 1.12 -6.86
C LEU A 82 -7.19 2.20 -6.77
N ASP A 83 -6.78 3.46 -6.65
CA ASP A 83 -7.71 4.59 -6.72
C ASP A 83 -8.11 4.84 -8.19
N GLY A 84 -9.40 4.96 -8.47
CA GLY A 84 -9.94 5.16 -9.82
C GLY A 84 -10.19 3.88 -10.62
N THR A 85 -10.71 2.83 -9.98
CA THR A 85 -10.97 1.53 -10.64
C THR A 85 -12.07 1.61 -11.72
N GLN A 86 -13.01 2.55 -11.62
CA GLN A 86 -13.98 2.82 -12.68
C GLN A 86 -13.34 3.41 -13.93
N GLU A 87 -12.34 4.28 -13.76
CA GLU A 87 -11.55 4.89 -14.83
C GLU A 87 -10.62 3.86 -15.47
N TYR A 88 -10.04 2.97 -14.66
CA TYR A 88 -9.25 1.82 -15.10
C TYR A 88 -10.06 0.92 -16.04
N THR A 89 -11.28 0.54 -15.63
CA THR A 89 -12.19 -0.26 -16.48
C THR A 89 -12.71 0.52 -17.69
N GLY A 90 -12.70 1.87 -17.63
CA GLY A 90 -13.14 2.79 -18.67
C GLY A 90 -12.08 3.28 -19.69
N LYS A 91 -10.81 2.85 -19.57
CA LYS A 91 -9.65 3.28 -20.40
C LYS A 91 -9.21 4.75 -20.20
N ILE A 92 -9.38 5.32 -19.02
CA ILE A 92 -8.80 6.63 -18.66
C ILE A 92 -7.63 6.41 -17.70
N VAL A 93 -6.44 6.85 -18.11
CA VAL A 93 -5.16 6.57 -17.42
C VAL A 93 -4.92 7.61 -16.32
N CYS A 94 -5.66 7.53 -15.23
CA CYS A 94 -5.27 8.14 -13.96
C CYS A 94 -5.72 7.20 -12.84
N SER A 95 -5.05 6.04 -12.73
CA SER A 95 -5.17 5.20 -11.55
C SER A 95 -4.02 5.56 -10.62
N SER A 96 -4.34 5.95 -9.39
CA SER A 96 -3.36 6.39 -8.40
C SER A 96 -3.22 5.34 -7.30
N LEU A 97 -2.05 5.27 -6.67
CA LEU A 97 -1.88 4.45 -5.47
C LEU A 97 -1.81 5.39 -4.28
N LEU A 98 -2.79 5.31 -3.38
CA LEU A 98 -2.86 6.17 -2.20
C LEU A 98 -2.39 5.41 -0.97
N LEU A 99 -1.32 5.94 -0.36
CA LEU A 99 -0.79 5.46 0.90
C LEU A 99 -0.87 6.58 1.93
N CYS A 100 -1.81 6.45 2.87
CA CYS A 100 -2.04 7.45 3.90
C CYS A 100 -1.41 7.01 5.22
N LYS A 101 -0.62 7.92 5.83
CA LYS A 101 -0.01 7.75 7.15
C LYS A 101 -0.83 8.49 8.21
N GLY A 102 -1.33 7.76 9.20
CA GLY A 102 -1.91 8.32 10.42
C GLY A 102 -0.94 8.18 11.59
N LEU A 103 -0.87 9.18 12.47
CA LEU A 103 -0.23 9.08 13.78
C LEU A 103 -1.24 8.56 14.81
N LEU A 104 -0.87 7.54 15.58
CA LEU A 104 -1.61 7.16 16.79
C LEU A 104 -1.14 8.08 17.93
N THR A 105 -1.99 9.03 18.34
CA THR A 105 -1.80 9.85 19.55
C THR A 105 -2.43 9.22 20.77
#